data_AF-A0A495QKK3-F1
#
_entry.id   AF-A0A495QKK3-F1
#
_cell.length_a   1.000
_cell.length_b   1.000
_cell.length_c   1.000
_cell.angle_alpha   90.00
_cell.angle_beta   90.00
_cell.angle_gamma   90.00
#
_symmetry.space_group_name_H-M   'P 1'
#
loop_
_entity.id
_entity.type
_entity.pdbx_description
1 polymer ?
#
loop_
_entity_poly.entity_id
_entity_poly.type
_entity_poly.pdbx_seq_one_letter_code
_entity_poly.pdbx_strand_id
1 'polypeptide(L)'
;MSETAEVRELRAVIEESARMLDVPFAGEKVSSVLGAYEDAFGHDATVVAFRVATGVRHVGELDCRFTTHPDDRDPYASALAKGLTPVTDHPVGNLLSDVHARCPIDSHGIDFGVVGGFKKVYAFFTPDDLQELSTFTAMPAMPRGLADNADFFARHGLDDRIGVIGIDYQNRTVNVYFNEVPDACFEPDAIRSMLREIGTAEPSERMLRLGRESFGLYVTLSWDAPKIERICFAVTTTDLATLPVRIEPEIERFVKSVPFGGDDRKFVYGVALAPEGEYYKLESHYRWKPGAMDFI
;
A
#
# COMPACT_ATOMS: atom_id res chain seq x y z
N MET A 1 3.84 13.85 -27.45
CA MET A 1 3.28 12.50 -27.72
C MET A 1 1.79 12.57 -27.43
N SER A 2 0.95 11.88 -28.21
CA SER A 2 -0.49 11.83 -27.96
C SER A 2 -0.76 10.85 -26.83
N GLU A 3 -1.58 11.25 -25.85
CA GLU A 3 -2.08 10.37 -24.78
C GLU A 3 -2.73 9.11 -25.39
N THR A 4 -2.39 7.94 -24.86
CA THR A 4 -3.00 6.67 -25.29
C THR A 4 -4.49 6.61 -24.90
N ALA A 5 -5.24 5.67 -25.48
CA ALA A 5 -6.65 5.53 -25.15
C ALA A 5 -6.83 5.08 -23.69
N GLU A 6 -5.98 4.17 -23.24
CA GLU A 6 -5.96 3.56 -21.90
C GLU A 6 -5.65 4.61 -20.82
N VAL A 7 -4.65 5.48 -21.06
CA VAL A 7 -4.32 6.57 -20.14
C VAL A 7 -5.49 7.57 -20.03
N ARG A 8 -6.10 7.92 -21.17
CA ARG A 8 -7.24 8.84 -21.21
C ARG A 8 -8.45 8.29 -20.46
N GLU A 9 -8.75 7.00 -20.66
CA GLU A 9 -9.83 6.31 -19.97
C GLU A 9 -9.58 6.27 -18.47
N LEU A 10 -8.40 5.83 -18.04
CA LEU A 10 -8.05 5.77 -16.63
C LEU A 10 -8.11 7.16 -15.98
N ARG A 11 -7.61 8.20 -16.66
CA ARG A 11 -7.70 9.58 -16.19
C ARG A 11 -9.15 10.03 -15.99
N ALA A 12 -10.04 9.73 -16.94
CA ALA A 12 -11.45 10.05 -16.82
C ALA A 12 -12.12 9.33 -15.65
N VAL A 13 -11.77 8.05 -15.41
CA VAL A 13 -12.24 7.28 -14.25
C VAL A 13 -11.73 7.89 -12.94
N ILE A 14 -10.47 8.32 -12.89
CA ILE A 14 -9.89 9.00 -11.71
C ILE A 14 -10.62 10.32 -11.43
N GLU A 15 -10.85 11.14 -12.45
CA GLU A 15 -11.53 12.43 -12.33
C GLU A 15 -12.97 12.25 -11.84
N GLU A 16 -13.69 11.29 -12.41
CA GLU A 16 -15.05 10.94 -11.99
C GLU A 16 -15.08 10.41 -10.54
N SER A 17 -14.09 9.60 -10.17
CA SER A 17 -13.93 9.08 -8.82
C SER A 17 -13.69 10.18 -7.80
N ALA A 18 -12.80 11.12 -8.11
CA ALA A 18 -12.53 12.29 -7.27
C ALA A 18 -13.80 13.14 -7.09
N ARG A 19 -14.57 13.35 -8.17
CA ARG A 19 -15.86 14.05 -8.13
C ARG A 19 -16.90 13.36 -7.25
N MET A 20 -17.01 12.03 -7.32
CA MET A 20 -17.95 11.25 -6.49
C MET A 20 -17.64 11.34 -4.99
N LEU A 21 -16.37 11.50 -4.64
CA LEU A 21 -15.85 11.57 -3.27
C LEU A 21 -15.66 13.00 -2.76
N ASP A 22 -16.02 14.02 -3.55
CA ASP A 22 -15.78 15.43 -3.26
C ASP A 22 -14.30 15.75 -2.96
N VAL A 23 -13.40 15.10 -3.71
CA VAL A 23 -11.95 15.27 -3.60
C VAL A 23 -11.46 16.22 -4.70
N PRO A 24 -10.64 17.24 -4.39
CA PRO A 24 -10.04 18.09 -5.43
C PRO A 24 -9.21 17.27 -6.44
N PHE A 25 -9.33 17.59 -7.73
CA PHE A 25 -8.61 16.89 -8.79
C PHE A 25 -7.50 17.76 -9.39
N ALA A 26 -6.24 17.40 -9.12
CA ALA A 26 -5.08 18.08 -9.69
C ALA A 26 -4.72 17.47 -11.06
N GLY A 27 -5.52 17.78 -12.09
CA GLY A 27 -5.45 17.15 -13.41
C GLY A 27 -4.05 17.12 -14.03
N GLU A 28 -3.28 18.21 -13.95
CA GLU A 28 -1.89 18.29 -14.43
C GLU A 28 -0.96 17.28 -13.75
N LYS A 29 -1.08 17.13 -12.41
CA LYS A 29 -0.25 16.18 -11.65
C LYS A 29 -0.59 14.74 -12.00
N VAL A 30 -1.89 14.43 -12.09
CA VAL A 30 -2.36 13.10 -12.47
C VAL A 30 -1.90 12.75 -13.88
N SER A 31 -2.09 13.67 -14.84
CA SER A 31 -1.60 13.48 -16.22
C SER A 31 -0.09 13.27 -16.28
N SER A 32 0.69 14.00 -15.47
CA SER A 32 2.15 13.85 -15.42
C SER A 32 2.56 12.47 -14.91
N VAL A 33 1.89 11.97 -13.85
CA VAL A 33 2.14 10.61 -13.34
C VAL A 33 1.76 9.56 -14.38
N LEU A 34 0.53 9.60 -14.92
CA LEU A 34 0.09 8.60 -15.89
C LEU A 34 0.96 8.59 -17.16
N GLY A 35 1.36 9.77 -17.65
CA GLY A 35 2.25 9.88 -18.82
C GLY A 35 3.68 9.38 -18.56
N ALA A 36 4.16 9.43 -17.31
CA ALA A 36 5.49 8.90 -16.97
C ALA A 36 5.56 7.37 -16.97
N TYR A 37 4.42 6.70 -16.79
CA TYR A 37 4.31 5.23 -16.74
C TYR A 37 3.29 4.69 -17.76
N GLU A 38 3.08 5.42 -18.86
CA GLU A 38 2.01 5.12 -19.83
C GLU A 38 2.09 3.70 -20.39
N ASP A 39 3.29 3.16 -20.49
CA ASP A 39 3.57 1.84 -21.04
C ASP A 39 3.07 0.70 -20.14
N ALA A 40 2.86 0.97 -18.84
CA ALA A 40 2.23 0.01 -17.94
C ALA A 40 0.81 -0.33 -18.42
N PHE A 41 0.05 0.64 -18.92
CA PHE A 41 -1.37 0.43 -19.22
C PHE A 41 -1.63 -0.38 -20.49
N GLY A 42 -0.63 -0.50 -21.38
CA GLY A 42 -0.67 -1.41 -22.52
C GLY A 42 -0.42 -2.88 -22.14
N HIS A 43 0.06 -3.16 -20.93
CA HIS A 43 0.36 -4.50 -20.48
C HIS A 43 -0.84 -5.16 -19.80
N ASP A 44 -1.18 -6.38 -20.20
CA ASP A 44 -2.38 -7.07 -19.71
C ASP A 44 -2.35 -7.37 -18.22
N ALA A 45 -1.17 -7.60 -17.65
CA ALA A 45 -1.02 -7.95 -16.24
C ALA A 45 -1.06 -6.74 -15.29
N THR A 46 -1.21 -5.53 -15.81
CA THR A 46 -1.20 -4.32 -14.99
C THR A 46 -2.39 -4.30 -14.04
N VAL A 47 -2.09 -4.26 -12.74
CA VAL A 47 -3.06 -4.09 -11.68
C VAL A 47 -3.25 -2.59 -11.47
N VAL A 48 -4.49 -2.15 -11.34
CA VAL A 48 -4.85 -0.77 -11.02
C VAL A 48 -5.89 -0.80 -9.92
N ALA A 49 -5.65 -0.07 -8.83
CA ALA A 49 -6.55 0.01 -7.70
C ALA A 49 -6.69 1.44 -7.21
N PHE A 50 -7.89 1.77 -6.72
CA PHE A 50 -8.17 3.04 -6.08
C PHE A 50 -8.34 2.82 -4.58
N ARG A 51 -7.62 3.61 -3.78
CA ARG A 51 -7.67 3.54 -2.33
C ARG A 51 -8.27 4.81 -1.75
N VAL A 52 -9.21 4.61 -0.84
CA VAL A 52 -9.75 5.64 0.05
C VAL A 52 -9.49 5.23 1.49
N ALA A 53 -9.43 6.20 2.40
CA ALA A 53 -9.30 5.92 3.83
C ALA A 53 -10.40 6.64 4.60
N THR A 54 -10.87 6.00 5.66
CA THR A 54 -11.86 6.55 6.58
C THR A 54 -11.15 7.34 7.69
N GLY A 55 -11.87 8.26 8.31
CA GLY A 55 -11.38 9.11 9.39
C GLY A 55 -11.00 10.52 8.95
N VAL A 56 -11.19 11.48 9.85
CA VAL A 56 -11.14 12.93 9.57
C VAL A 56 -9.83 13.39 8.94
N ARG A 57 -8.70 12.74 9.26
CA ARG A 57 -7.37 13.08 8.72
C ARG A 57 -7.18 12.69 7.25
N HIS A 58 -7.99 11.76 6.75
CA HIS A 58 -7.90 11.23 5.39
C HIS A 58 -9.09 11.67 4.49
N VAL A 59 -9.98 12.50 5.03
CA VAL A 59 -11.02 13.16 4.25
C VAL A 59 -10.34 14.03 3.17
N GLY A 60 -10.77 13.88 1.92
CA GLY A 60 -10.17 14.59 0.80
C GLY A 60 -8.98 13.88 0.16
N GLU A 61 -8.69 12.62 0.53
CA GLU A 61 -7.67 11.79 -0.11
C GLU A 61 -8.31 10.70 -0.98
N LEU A 62 -7.89 10.65 -2.25
CA LEU A 62 -8.09 9.52 -3.15
C LEU A 62 -6.73 9.19 -3.75
N ASP A 63 -6.31 7.94 -3.57
CA ASP A 63 -5.05 7.43 -4.07
C ASP A 63 -5.32 6.44 -5.21
N CYS A 64 -4.45 6.45 -6.22
CA CYS A 64 -4.43 5.49 -7.31
C CYS A 64 -3.10 4.73 -7.28
N ARG A 65 -3.17 3.41 -7.23
CA ARG A 65 -2.03 2.51 -7.27
C ARG A 65 -2.06 1.71 -8.57
N PHE A 66 -0.90 1.50 -9.17
CA PHE A 66 -0.76 0.53 -10.24
C PHE A 66 0.62 -0.13 -10.28
N THR A 67 0.70 -1.35 -10.84
CA THR A 67 1.98 -2.01 -11.12
C THR A 67 2.62 -1.41 -12.37
N THR A 68 3.95 -1.28 -12.40
CA THR A 68 4.66 -0.60 -13.50
C THR A 68 5.18 -1.57 -14.55
N HIS A 69 4.98 -1.23 -15.83
CA HIS A 69 5.64 -1.79 -17.02
C HIS A 69 7.15 -1.44 -17.08
N PRO A 70 8.07 -2.09 -17.83
CA PRO A 70 8.50 -3.46 -17.51
C PRO A 70 8.88 -3.61 -16.04
N ASP A 71 8.78 -4.83 -15.55
CA ASP A 71 8.91 -5.14 -14.13
C ASP A 71 10.29 -4.78 -13.56
N ASP A 72 11.34 -4.77 -14.40
CA ASP A 72 12.72 -4.43 -14.05
C ASP A 72 13.02 -2.92 -14.03
N ARG A 73 12.06 -2.06 -14.39
CA ARG A 73 12.23 -0.60 -14.31
C ARG A 73 12.33 -0.16 -12.85
N ASP A 74 13.28 0.72 -12.55
CA ASP A 74 13.24 1.52 -11.32
C ASP A 74 12.18 2.64 -11.45
N PRO A 75 11.03 2.54 -10.74
CA PRO A 75 10.00 3.57 -10.79
C PRO A 75 10.43 4.86 -10.10
N TYR A 76 11.27 4.83 -9.07
CA TYR A 76 11.70 6.06 -8.41
C TYR A 76 12.65 6.87 -9.29
N ALA A 77 13.61 6.21 -9.94
CA ALA A 77 14.48 6.87 -10.92
C ALA A 77 13.65 7.47 -12.08
N SER A 78 12.59 6.78 -12.51
CA SER A 78 11.67 7.28 -13.53
C SER A 78 10.89 8.51 -13.03
N ALA A 79 10.41 8.49 -11.80
CA ALA A 79 9.75 9.63 -11.16
C ALA A 79 10.66 10.86 -11.10
N LEU A 80 11.93 10.67 -10.71
CA LEU A 80 12.94 11.74 -10.68
C LEU A 80 13.21 12.32 -12.06
N ALA A 81 13.45 11.46 -13.06
CA ALA A 81 13.73 11.88 -14.44
C ALA A 81 12.57 12.67 -15.08
N LYS A 82 11.34 12.39 -14.65
CA LYS A 82 10.12 13.08 -15.12
C LYS A 82 9.71 14.25 -14.22
N GLY A 83 10.46 14.56 -13.17
CA GLY A 83 10.17 15.67 -12.26
C GLY A 83 8.91 15.48 -11.41
N LEU A 84 8.47 14.23 -11.19
CA LEU A 84 7.29 13.92 -10.38
C LEU A 84 7.54 14.06 -8.87
N THR A 85 8.80 13.93 -8.46
CA THR A 85 9.25 14.03 -7.09
C THR A 85 10.64 14.66 -7.05
N PRO A 86 10.99 15.46 -6.03
CA PRO A 86 12.32 16.06 -5.95
C PRO A 86 13.40 15.03 -5.58
N VAL A 87 14.63 15.30 -6.04
CA VAL A 87 15.83 14.63 -5.52
C VAL A 87 15.98 14.92 -4.03
N THR A 88 16.49 13.95 -3.27
CA THR A 88 16.72 14.12 -1.84
C THR A 88 18.00 13.42 -1.39
N ASP A 89 18.71 14.04 -0.45
CA ASP A 89 19.83 13.40 0.26
C ASP A 89 19.35 12.55 1.45
N HIS A 90 18.04 12.56 1.74
CA HIS A 90 17.46 11.73 2.79
C HIS A 90 17.55 10.24 2.41
N PRO A 91 17.81 9.32 3.36
CA PRO A 91 18.00 7.89 3.06
C PRO A 91 16.86 7.24 2.26
N VAL A 92 15.63 7.74 2.39
CA VAL A 92 14.47 7.31 1.58
C VAL A 92 14.75 7.31 0.07
N GLY A 93 15.56 8.26 -0.42
CA GLY A 93 15.91 8.37 -1.85
C GLY A 93 16.85 7.26 -2.34
N ASN A 94 17.56 6.58 -1.45
CA ASN A 94 18.48 5.49 -1.79
C ASN A 94 17.90 4.11 -1.46
N LEU A 95 16.80 4.05 -0.70
CA LEU A 95 16.29 2.78 -0.17
C LEU A 95 15.90 1.79 -1.27
N LEU A 96 15.21 2.23 -2.32
CA LEU A 96 14.82 1.33 -3.41
C LEU A 96 16.04 0.71 -4.11
N SER A 97 17.08 1.53 -4.37
CA SER A 97 18.33 1.06 -4.96
C SER A 97 19.06 0.06 -4.04
N ASP A 98 19.02 0.28 -2.72
CA ASP A 98 19.55 -0.66 -1.74
C ASP A 98 18.80 -2.02 -1.76
N VAL A 99 17.48 -1.99 -2.00
CA VAL A 99 16.65 -3.19 -2.18
C VAL A 99 17.00 -3.90 -3.49
N HIS A 100 17.08 -3.19 -4.63
CA HIS A 100 17.50 -3.79 -5.91
C HIS A 100 18.85 -4.48 -5.82
N ALA A 101 19.79 -3.90 -5.07
CA ALA A 101 21.14 -4.45 -4.94
C ALA A 101 21.22 -5.75 -4.12
N ARG A 102 20.17 -6.10 -3.36
CA ARG A 102 20.21 -7.17 -2.35
C ARG A 102 19.08 -8.18 -2.45
N CYS A 103 17.97 -7.83 -3.08
CA CYS A 103 16.77 -8.66 -3.18
C CYS A 103 16.37 -8.89 -4.64
N PRO A 104 15.90 -10.09 -4.99
CA PRO A 104 15.31 -10.36 -6.30
C PRO A 104 13.88 -9.81 -6.33
N ILE A 105 13.72 -8.56 -6.78
CA ILE A 105 12.40 -7.95 -6.94
C ILE A 105 11.70 -8.57 -8.15
N ASP A 106 10.48 -9.06 -7.95
CA ASP A 106 9.63 -9.61 -9.00
C ASP A 106 9.06 -8.51 -9.89
N SER A 107 8.47 -7.49 -9.25
CA SER A 107 7.81 -6.40 -9.92
C SER A 107 7.70 -5.17 -9.02
N HIS A 108 7.27 -4.05 -9.63
CA HIS A 108 7.11 -2.78 -8.95
C HIS A 108 5.70 -2.24 -9.08
N GLY A 109 5.35 -1.36 -8.16
CA GLY A 109 4.16 -0.51 -8.27
C GLY A 109 4.41 0.89 -7.78
N ILE A 110 3.53 1.80 -8.15
CA ILE A 110 3.52 3.17 -7.62
C ILE A 110 2.17 3.51 -7.03
N ASP A 111 2.14 4.48 -6.14
CA ASP A 111 0.92 5.05 -5.53
C ASP A 111 1.05 6.57 -5.53
N PHE A 112 -0.02 7.23 -5.99
CA PHE A 112 -0.10 8.67 -6.11
C PHE A 112 -1.48 9.16 -5.68
N GLY A 113 -1.51 10.30 -5.01
CA GLY A 113 -2.76 10.97 -4.64
C GLY A 113 -3.25 11.87 -5.77
N VAL A 114 -4.56 11.94 -6.00
CA VAL A 114 -5.15 12.78 -7.07
C VAL A 114 -4.98 14.29 -6.83
N VAL A 115 -4.63 14.68 -5.60
CA VAL A 115 -4.26 16.05 -5.20
C VAL A 115 -2.74 16.21 -5.12
N GLY A 116 -2.09 15.25 -4.45
CA GLY A 116 -0.67 15.32 -4.07
C GLY A 116 0.28 15.08 -5.24
N GLY A 117 -0.08 14.16 -6.14
CA GLY A 117 0.82 13.58 -7.14
C GLY A 117 1.53 12.34 -6.58
N PHE A 118 2.66 11.99 -7.21
CA PHE A 118 3.48 10.83 -6.87
C PHE A 118 3.87 10.81 -5.38
N LYS A 119 3.72 9.66 -4.73
CA LYS A 119 3.91 9.52 -3.29
C LYS A 119 4.77 8.32 -2.90
N LYS A 120 4.46 7.13 -3.42
CA LYS A 120 5.10 5.88 -3.00
C LYS A 120 5.49 4.98 -4.14
N VAL A 121 6.48 4.13 -3.86
CA VAL A 121 6.85 2.95 -4.66
C VAL A 121 6.64 1.70 -3.82
N TYR A 122 6.28 0.60 -4.48
CA TYR A 122 6.27 -0.75 -3.92
C TYR A 122 7.27 -1.60 -4.69
N ALA A 123 8.02 -2.42 -3.95
CA ALA A 123 8.79 -3.54 -4.48
C ALA A 123 8.13 -4.83 -3.99
N PHE A 124 7.75 -5.69 -4.93
CA PHE A 124 7.08 -6.96 -4.67
C PHE A 124 8.08 -8.12 -4.83
N PHE A 125 7.99 -9.11 -3.96
CA PHE A 125 8.75 -10.36 -4.05
C PHE A 125 7.80 -11.52 -4.41
N THR A 126 8.34 -12.58 -5.01
CA THR A 126 7.51 -13.74 -5.34
C THR A 126 7.12 -14.50 -4.07
N PRO A 127 5.96 -15.17 -4.05
CA PRO A 127 5.56 -16.02 -2.92
C PRO A 127 6.57 -17.13 -2.60
N ASP A 128 7.27 -17.64 -3.62
CA ASP A 128 8.28 -18.69 -3.48
C ASP A 128 9.66 -18.18 -3.01
N ASP A 129 9.83 -16.85 -2.90
CA ASP A 129 11.09 -16.20 -2.51
C ASP A 129 10.80 -14.98 -1.62
N LEU A 130 10.12 -15.22 -0.49
CA LEU A 130 9.95 -14.21 0.55
C LEU A 130 11.29 -13.84 1.18
N GLN A 131 11.42 -12.57 1.54
CA GLN A 131 12.71 -12.03 1.93
C GLN A 131 12.91 -12.01 3.45
N GLU A 132 14.15 -12.32 3.85
CA GLU A 132 14.60 -12.30 5.23
C GLU A 132 14.70 -10.87 5.79
N LEU A 133 14.22 -10.65 7.01
CA LEU A 133 14.34 -9.42 7.76
C LEU A 133 15.80 -9.00 7.95
N SER A 134 16.69 -9.97 8.13
CA SER A 134 18.13 -9.73 8.28
C SER A 134 18.73 -9.01 7.06
N THR A 135 18.22 -9.28 5.85
CA THR A 135 18.64 -8.61 4.62
C THR A 135 18.34 -7.11 4.67
N PHE A 136 17.16 -6.72 5.16
CA PHE A 136 16.73 -5.32 5.23
C PHE A 136 17.35 -4.55 6.39
N THR A 137 17.50 -5.19 7.56
CA THR A 137 18.11 -4.55 8.75
C THR A 137 19.59 -4.22 8.54
N ALA A 138 20.26 -4.92 7.61
CA ALA A 138 21.62 -4.63 7.19
C ALA A 138 21.74 -3.49 6.16
N MET A 139 20.62 -2.99 5.61
CA MET A 139 20.65 -1.92 4.60
C MET A 139 20.90 -0.55 5.22
N PRO A 140 21.92 0.21 4.77
CA PRO A 140 22.21 1.53 5.30
C PRO A 140 21.04 2.52 5.18
N ALA A 141 20.26 2.43 4.10
CA ALA A 141 19.14 3.33 3.87
C ALA A 141 17.88 2.98 4.66
N MET A 142 17.78 1.79 5.26
CA MET A 142 16.56 1.35 5.97
C MET A 142 16.40 2.10 7.30
N PRO A 143 15.17 2.45 7.74
CA PRO A 143 14.95 3.00 9.07
C PRO A 143 15.49 2.08 10.16
N ARG A 144 16.27 2.65 11.10
CA ARG A 144 16.83 1.90 12.23
C ARG A 144 15.77 1.20 13.08
N GLY A 145 14.56 1.78 13.13
CA GLY A 145 13.42 1.16 13.77
C GLY A 145 13.15 -0.28 13.31
N LEU A 146 13.55 -0.67 12.09
CA LEU A 146 13.37 -2.06 11.65
C LEU A 146 14.29 -3.01 12.44
N ALA A 147 15.56 -2.64 12.57
CA ALA A 147 16.55 -3.40 13.33
C ALA A 147 16.26 -3.36 14.84
N ASP A 148 15.86 -2.19 15.36
CA ASP A 148 15.52 -2.00 16.77
C ASP A 148 14.30 -2.84 17.21
N ASN A 149 13.46 -3.26 16.26
CA ASN A 149 12.29 -4.11 16.50
C ASN A 149 12.47 -5.54 15.93
N ALA A 150 13.69 -5.97 15.59
CA ALA A 150 13.94 -7.29 14.98
C ALA A 150 13.42 -8.45 15.85
N ASP A 151 13.68 -8.39 17.16
CA ASP A 151 13.21 -9.44 18.08
C ASP A 151 11.68 -9.52 18.16
N PHE A 152 10.97 -8.42 17.95
CA PHE A 152 9.50 -8.42 17.89
C PHE A 152 9.03 -9.23 16.69
N PHE A 153 9.59 -8.99 15.50
CA PHE A 153 9.21 -9.73 14.30
C PHE A 153 9.55 -11.23 14.42
N ALA A 154 10.75 -11.57 14.91
CA ALA A 154 11.15 -12.96 15.11
C ALA A 154 10.26 -13.70 16.12
N ARG A 155 9.86 -13.04 17.23
CA ARG A 155 8.91 -13.62 18.20
C ARG A 155 7.56 -13.99 17.60
N HIS A 156 7.13 -13.24 16.59
CA HIS A 156 5.87 -13.46 15.89
C HIS A 156 6.03 -14.29 14.61
N GLY A 157 7.23 -14.83 14.33
CA GLY A 157 7.50 -15.66 13.16
C GLY A 157 7.38 -14.90 11.84
N LEU A 158 7.76 -13.62 11.83
CA LEU A 158 7.66 -12.73 10.67
C LEU A 158 9.02 -12.44 10.00
N ASP A 159 10.11 -12.97 10.55
CA ASP A 159 11.49 -12.64 10.17
C ASP A 159 11.94 -13.22 8.82
N ASP A 160 11.23 -14.19 8.25
CA ASP A 160 11.50 -14.80 6.94
C ASP A 160 10.38 -14.54 5.91
N ARG A 161 9.52 -13.55 6.16
CA ARG A 161 8.20 -13.44 5.49
C ARG A 161 7.95 -12.14 4.72
N ILE A 162 8.98 -11.34 4.43
CA ILE A 162 8.77 -10.03 3.81
C ILE A 162 8.40 -10.22 2.34
N GLY A 163 7.14 -9.91 2.00
CA GLY A 163 6.60 -10.04 0.65
C GLY A 163 6.54 -8.73 -0.13
N VAL A 164 6.43 -7.59 0.57
CA VAL A 164 6.40 -6.26 -0.09
C VAL A 164 7.09 -5.21 0.77
N ILE A 165 7.86 -4.32 0.13
CA ILE A 165 8.34 -3.07 0.72
C ILE A 165 7.66 -1.89 0.05
N GLY A 166 6.94 -1.08 0.83
CA GLY A 166 6.36 0.19 0.38
C GLY A 166 7.19 1.37 0.88
N ILE A 167 7.68 2.22 -0.02
CA ILE A 167 8.52 3.39 0.30
C ILE A 167 7.72 4.65 0.03
N ASP A 168 7.36 5.40 1.08
CA ASP A 168 6.65 6.67 0.98
C ASP A 168 7.64 7.84 1.00
N TYR A 169 7.88 8.43 -0.16
CA TYR A 169 8.81 9.54 -0.34
C TYR A 169 8.28 10.86 0.22
N GLN A 170 6.95 11.03 0.21
CA GLN A 170 6.32 12.26 0.69
C GLN A 170 6.35 12.33 2.21
N ASN A 171 6.04 11.22 2.89
CA ASN A 171 5.98 11.15 4.34
C ASN A 171 7.25 10.59 4.98
N ARG A 172 8.23 10.14 4.19
CA ARG A 172 9.47 9.51 4.67
C ARG A 172 9.17 8.35 5.61
N THR A 173 8.32 7.43 5.15
CA THR A 173 8.00 6.20 5.87
C THR A 173 8.22 4.98 5.00
N VAL A 174 8.45 3.84 5.64
CA VAL A 174 8.55 2.53 5.00
C VAL A 174 7.46 1.64 5.57
N ASN A 175 6.68 1.03 4.70
CA ASN A 175 5.80 -0.07 5.04
C ASN A 175 6.51 -1.40 4.76
N VAL A 176 6.53 -2.31 5.73
CA VAL A 176 7.03 -3.68 5.56
C VAL A 176 5.84 -4.61 5.66
N TYR A 177 5.51 -5.28 4.56
CA TYR A 177 4.39 -6.21 4.45
C TYR A 177 4.91 -7.63 4.58
N PHE A 178 4.23 -8.40 5.42
CA PHE A 178 4.51 -9.79 5.67
C PHE A 178 3.43 -10.65 5.02
N ASN A 179 3.87 -11.67 4.27
CA ASN A 179 3.02 -12.69 3.67
C ASN A 179 3.12 -13.98 4.48
N GLU A 180 2.24 -14.96 4.24
CA GLU A 180 2.22 -16.23 4.99
C GLU A 180 2.30 -16.04 6.51
N VAL A 181 1.64 -15.00 7.03
CA VAL A 181 1.67 -14.65 8.44
C VAL A 181 1.08 -15.80 9.26
N PRO A 182 1.73 -16.26 10.35
CA PRO A 182 1.18 -17.33 11.16
C PRO A 182 -0.23 -17.01 11.66
N ASP A 183 -1.19 -17.93 11.53
CA ASP A 183 -2.58 -17.75 11.96
C ASP A 183 -2.71 -17.24 13.41
N ALA A 184 -1.78 -17.67 14.27
CA ALA A 184 -1.71 -17.24 15.67
C ALA A 184 -1.56 -15.71 15.83
N CYS A 185 -0.97 -15.00 14.87
CA CYS A 185 -0.86 -13.54 14.87
C CYS A 185 -2.22 -12.84 14.70
N PHE A 186 -3.22 -13.52 14.14
CA PHE A 186 -4.55 -12.98 13.92
C PHE A 186 -5.53 -13.29 15.06
N GLU A 187 -5.09 -14.06 16.07
CA GLU A 187 -5.89 -14.28 17.28
C GLU A 187 -5.98 -13.01 18.13
N PRO A 188 -7.14 -12.69 18.75
CA PRO A 188 -7.33 -11.42 19.43
C PRO A 188 -6.35 -11.16 20.57
N ASP A 189 -5.94 -12.19 21.29
CA ASP A 189 -4.98 -12.04 22.39
C ASP A 189 -3.57 -11.77 21.86
N ALA A 190 -3.21 -12.36 20.72
CA ALA A 190 -1.95 -12.05 20.03
C ALA A 190 -1.97 -10.63 19.47
N ILE A 191 -3.07 -10.21 18.84
CA ILE A 191 -3.25 -8.83 18.36
C ILE A 191 -3.11 -7.83 19.53
N ARG A 192 -3.81 -8.04 20.63
CA ARG A 192 -3.69 -7.18 21.84
C ARG A 192 -2.27 -7.16 22.38
N SER A 193 -1.58 -8.32 22.39
CA SER A 193 -0.19 -8.41 22.83
C SER A 193 0.73 -7.59 21.94
N MET A 194 0.66 -7.79 20.62
CA MET A 194 1.46 -7.06 19.63
C MET A 194 1.26 -5.54 19.76
N LEU A 195 0.00 -5.09 19.80
CA LEU A 195 -0.35 -3.67 19.91
C LEU A 195 0.17 -3.02 21.20
N ARG A 196 0.07 -3.74 22.33
CA ARG A 196 0.59 -3.28 23.62
C ARG A 196 2.12 -3.15 23.59
N GLU A 197 2.79 -4.11 22.97
CA GLU A 197 4.24 -4.15 22.88
C GLU A 197 4.81 -2.98 22.06
N ILE A 198 4.18 -2.67 20.93
CA ILE A 198 4.59 -1.55 20.07
C ILE A 198 4.05 -0.19 20.55
N GLY A 199 3.20 -0.18 21.59
CA GLY A 199 2.69 1.04 22.23
C GLY A 199 1.61 1.78 21.42
N THR A 200 0.80 1.05 20.63
CA THR A 200 -0.37 1.61 19.94
C THR A 200 -1.60 1.67 20.85
N ALA A 201 -2.69 2.28 20.36
CA ALA A 201 -3.99 2.27 21.04
C ALA A 201 -4.52 0.83 21.27
N GLU A 202 -5.34 0.66 22.31
CA GLU A 202 -6.04 -0.61 22.57
C GLU A 202 -7.05 -0.87 21.43
N PRO A 203 -7.09 -2.10 20.86
CA PRO A 203 -7.98 -2.40 19.77
C PRO A 203 -9.44 -2.48 20.22
N SER A 204 -10.33 -2.00 19.37
CA SER A 204 -11.76 -2.21 19.52
C SER A 204 -12.13 -3.67 19.26
N GLU A 205 -13.20 -4.15 19.89
CA GLU A 205 -13.76 -5.49 19.61
C GLU A 205 -14.09 -5.68 18.12
N ARG A 206 -14.39 -4.59 17.43
CA ARG A 206 -14.61 -4.57 15.98
C ARG A 206 -13.32 -4.85 15.21
N MET A 207 -12.22 -4.17 15.57
CA MET A 207 -10.92 -4.40 14.96
C MET A 207 -10.46 -5.83 15.16
N LEU A 208 -10.65 -6.39 16.36
CA LEU A 208 -10.27 -7.77 16.66
C LEU A 208 -11.03 -8.79 15.81
N ARG A 209 -12.33 -8.55 15.54
CA ARG A 209 -13.09 -9.38 14.60
C ARG A 209 -12.57 -9.29 13.18
N LEU A 210 -12.17 -8.11 12.71
CA LEU A 210 -11.52 -7.95 11.41
C LEU A 210 -10.15 -8.61 11.36
N GLY A 211 -9.35 -8.44 12.41
CA GLY A 211 -8.01 -9.01 12.54
C GLY A 211 -8.01 -10.52 12.35
N ARG A 212 -9.02 -11.23 12.89
CA ARG A 212 -9.18 -12.67 12.71
C ARG A 212 -9.37 -13.14 11.27
N GLU A 213 -9.98 -12.30 10.44
CA GLU A 213 -10.24 -12.60 9.02
C GLU A 213 -9.09 -12.09 8.13
N SER A 214 -8.01 -11.58 8.73
CA SER A 214 -6.91 -10.98 7.99
C SER A 214 -6.00 -12.04 7.40
N PHE A 215 -5.54 -11.78 6.18
CA PHE A 215 -4.55 -12.62 5.50
C PHE A 215 -3.14 -12.01 5.59
N GLY A 216 -3.06 -10.70 5.86
CA GLY A 216 -1.83 -9.93 5.71
C GLY A 216 -1.65 -8.93 6.83
N LEU A 217 -0.38 -8.66 7.12
CA LEU A 217 0.06 -7.75 8.17
C LEU A 217 1.16 -6.85 7.61
N TYR A 218 1.08 -5.56 7.88
CA TYR A 218 2.22 -4.67 7.64
C TYR A 218 2.42 -3.68 8.76
N VAL A 219 3.68 -3.32 8.97
CA VAL A 219 4.07 -2.24 9.87
C VAL A 219 4.49 -1.02 9.07
N THR A 220 4.51 0.13 9.72
CA THR A 220 5.13 1.34 9.17
C THR A 220 6.18 1.86 10.12
N LEU A 221 7.32 2.24 9.54
CA LEU A 221 8.46 2.81 10.24
C LEU A 221 8.82 4.15 9.60
N SER A 222 9.47 5.03 10.35
CA SER A 222 10.10 6.25 9.86
C SER A 222 11.55 6.33 10.29
N TRP A 223 12.32 7.21 9.65
CA TRP A 223 13.70 7.48 10.05
C TRP A 223 13.80 8.34 11.32
N ASP A 224 12.70 9.01 11.69
CA ASP A 224 12.67 9.97 12.78
C ASP A 224 12.29 9.33 14.13
N ALA A 225 11.78 8.09 14.13
CA ALA A 225 11.40 7.36 15.33
C ALA A 225 11.92 5.91 15.32
N PRO A 226 12.45 5.39 16.45
CA PRO A 226 12.87 3.99 16.55
C PRO A 226 11.68 3.02 16.72
N LYS A 227 10.46 3.53 16.86
CA LYS A 227 9.26 2.74 17.11
C LYS A 227 8.51 2.46 15.81
N ILE A 228 7.78 1.35 15.79
CA ILE A 228 6.73 1.13 14.78
C ILE A 228 5.66 2.21 14.96
N GLU A 229 5.39 2.97 13.90
CA GLU A 229 4.42 4.08 13.93
C GLU A 229 2.98 3.58 13.87
N ARG A 230 2.77 2.51 13.09
CA ARG A 230 1.47 1.87 12.93
C ARG A 230 1.63 0.43 12.50
N ILE A 231 0.66 -0.39 12.88
CA ILE A 231 0.47 -1.74 12.35
C ILE A 231 -0.88 -1.79 11.64
N CYS A 232 -0.97 -2.58 10.58
CA CYS A 232 -2.19 -2.72 9.80
C CYS A 232 -2.44 -4.18 9.46
N PHE A 233 -3.69 -4.58 9.58
CA PHE A 233 -4.19 -5.90 9.23
C PHE A 233 -5.10 -5.78 8.01
N ALA A 234 -4.87 -6.63 7.01
CA ALA A 234 -5.56 -6.58 5.73
C ALA A 234 -6.52 -7.78 5.59
N VAL A 235 -7.75 -7.49 5.17
CA VAL A 235 -8.84 -8.44 4.92
C VAL A 235 -9.31 -8.27 3.49
N THR A 236 -9.58 -9.37 2.78
CA THR A 236 -10.26 -9.31 1.48
C THR A 236 -11.75 -9.56 1.66
N THR A 237 -12.58 -8.84 0.90
CA THR A 237 -14.02 -9.10 0.84
C THR A 237 -14.56 -8.76 -0.54
N THR A 238 -15.62 -9.45 -0.95
CA THR A 238 -16.43 -9.09 -2.13
C THR A 238 -17.69 -8.30 -1.74
N ASP A 239 -18.05 -8.31 -0.45
CA ASP A 239 -19.22 -7.62 0.09
C ASP A 239 -18.80 -6.64 1.20
N LEU A 240 -19.05 -5.36 0.99
CA LEU A 240 -18.73 -4.32 1.96
C LEU A 240 -19.66 -4.36 3.18
N ALA A 241 -20.84 -4.96 3.08
CA ALA A 241 -21.77 -5.09 4.21
C ALA A 241 -21.28 -6.08 5.28
N THR A 242 -20.33 -6.95 4.94
CA THR A 242 -19.70 -7.87 5.92
C THR A 242 -18.67 -7.16 6.79
N LEU A 243 -18.17 -6.00 6.36
CA LEU A 243 -17.20 -5.24 7.13
C LEU A 243 -17.90 -4.67 8.39
N PRO A 244 -17.36 -4.89 9.59
CA PRO A 244 -18.03 -4.47 10.83
C PRO A 244 -17.92 -2.97 11.09
N VAL A 245 -17.65 -2.15 10.07
CA VAL A 245 -17.42 -0.71 10.12
C VAL A 245 -18.53 0.05 9.39
N ARG A 246 -18.76 1.30 9.79
CA ARG A 246 -19.60 2.20 9.00
C ARG A 246 -18.76 2.74 7.85
N ILE A 247 -19.21 2.49 6.63
CA ILE A 247 -18.68 3.11 5.42
C ILE A 247 -19.52 4.35 5.12
N GLU A 248 -18.85 5.46 4.84
CA GLU A 248 -19.49 6.71 4.45
C GLU A 248 -20.26 6.52 3.13
N PRO A 249 -21.48 7.08 2.97
CA PRO A 249 -22.29 6.88 1.77
C PRO A 249 -21.60 7.29 0.47
N GLU A 250 -20.70 8.29 0.50
CA GLU A 250 -19.92 8.67 -0.68
C GLU A 250 -18.93 7.55 -1.07
N ILE A 251 -18.26 6.95 -0.09
CA ILE A 251 -17.34 5.83 -0.32
C ILE A 251 -18.10 4.62 -0.86
N GLU A 252 -19.25 4.28 -0.26
CA GLU A 252 -20.09 3.17 -0.72
C GLU A 252 -20.62 3.39 -2.15
N ARG A 253 -20.99 4.63 -2.50
CA ARG A 253 -21.40 4.97 -3.86
C ARG A 253 -20.24 4.82 -4.84
N PHE A 254 -19.09 5.40 -4.50
CA PHE A 254 -17.87 5.34 -5.31
C PHE A 254 -17.49 3.89 -5.64
N VAL A 255 -17.31 3.04 -4.63
CA VAL A 255 -16.89 1.65 -4.83
C VAL A 255 -17.91 0.79 -5.58
N LYS A 256 -19.21 1.12 -5.54
CA LYS A 256 -20.23 0.45 -6.36
C LYS A 256 -20.23 0.94 -7.81
N SER A 257 -19.82 2.17 -8.06
CA SER A 257 -19.88 2.83 -9.37
C SER A 257 -18.61 2.70 -10.20
N VAL A 258 -17.43 2.55 -9.58
CA VAL A 258 -16.17 2.40 -10.31
C VAL A 258 -16.14 1.09 -11.09
N PRO A 259 -15.74 1.07 -12.37
CA PRO A 259 -15.58 -0.17 -13.12
C PRO A 259 -14.58 -1.11 -12.44
N PHE A 260 -14.74 -2.41 -12.63
CA PHE A 260 -13.81 -3.42 -12.10
C PHE A 260 -13.56 -4.50 -13.15
N GLY A 261 -12.35 -5.04 -13.14
CA GLY A 261 -12.00 -6.25 -13.90
C GLY A 261 -12.34 -7.53 -13.14
N GLY A 262 -12.35 -8.66 -13.85
CA GLY A 262 -12.60 -10.00 -13.29
C GLY A 262 -14.09 -10.36 -13.15
N ASP A 263 -14.35 -11.58 -12.67
CA ASP A 263 -15.71 -12.11 -12.52
C ASP A 263 -16.44 -11.49 -11.32
N ASP A 264 -15.71 -11.25 -10.22
CA ASP A 264 -16.20 -10.64 -8.99
C ASP A 264 -15.37 -9.43 -8.59
N ARG A 265 -16.04 -8.41 -8.04
CA ARG A 265 -15.38 -7.24 -7.47
C ARG A 265 -14.66 -7.64 -6.19
N LYS A 266 -13.37 -7.39 -6.12
CA LYS A 266 -12.54 -7.62 -4.92
C LYS A 266 -12.17 -6.30 -4.24
N PHE A 267 -12.39 -6.26 -2.93
CA PHE A 267 -11.93 -5.19 -2.06
C PHE A 267 -10.82 -5.70 -1.14
N VAL A 268 -9.82 -4.84 -0.93
CA VAL A 268 -8.88 -5.01 0.18
C VAL A 268 -9.22 -3.96 1.22
N TYR A 269 -9.50 -4.43 2.43
CA TYR A 269 -9.82 -3.60 3.58
C TYR A 269 -8.70 -3.68 4.60
N GLY A 270 -8.11 -2.54 4.93
CA GLY A 270 -7.07 -2.44 5.95
C GLY A 270 -7.61 -1.78 7.21
N VAL A 271 -7.34 -2.37 8.38
CA VAL A 271 -7.48 -1.69 9.67
C VAL A 271 -6.10 -1.33 10.20
N ALA A 272 -5.82 -0.04 10.29
CA ALA A 272 -4.56 0.49 10.76
C ALA A 272 -4.70 1.07 12.17
N LEU A 273 -3.75 0.75 13.03
CA LEU A 273 -3.67 1.25 14.40
C LEU A 273 -2.38 2.03 14.59
N ALA A 274 -2.54 3.24 15.09
CA ALA A 274 -1.48 4.14 15.51
C ALA A 274 -1.70 4.54 16.99
N PRO A 275 -0.76 5.21 17.66
CA PRO A 275 -0.96 5.70 19.02
C PRO A 275 -2.20 6.59 19.19
N GLU A 276 -2.61 7.31 18.14
CA GLU A 276 -3.78 8.21 18.17
C GLU A 276 -5.12 7.49 17.94
N GLY A 277 -5.09 6.20 17.58
CA GLY A 277 -6.28 5.38 17.40
C GLY A 277 -6.32 4.59 16.10
N GLU A 278 -7.51 4.07 15.81
CA GLU A 278 -7.81 3.23 14.65
C GLU A 278 -8.33 4.06 13.48
N TYR A 279 -7.94 3.68 12.27
CA TYR A 279 -8.55 4.17 11.04
C TYR A 279 -8.52 3.07 9.98
N TYR A 280 -9.34 3.21 8.96
CA TYR A 280 -9.54 2.14 7.99
C TYR A 280 -9.24 2.58 6.56
N LYS A 281 -8.91 1.62 5.71
CA LYS A 281 -8.58 1.82 4.30
C LYS A 281 -9.40 0.87 3.47
N LEU A 282 -9.97 1.36 2.38
CA LEU A 282 -10.69 0.56 1.41
C LEU A 282 -10.04 0.74 0.04
N GLU A 283 -9.61 -0.37 -0.55
CA GLU A 283 -9.02 -0.42 -1.87
C GLU A 283 -9.94 -1.20 -2.81
N SER A 284 -10.31 -0.57 -3.93
CA SER A 284 -11.16 -1.14 -4.99
C SER A 284 -10.32 -1.36 -6.24
N HIS A 285 -10.29 -2.60 -6.73
CA HIS A 285 -9.51 -2.96 -7.92
C HIS A 285 -10.27 -2.60 -9.20
N TYR A 286 -9.74 -1.64 -9.96
CA TYR A 286 -10.26 -1.23 -11.26
C TYR A 286 -9.86 -2.21 -12.36
N ARG A 287 -8.61 -2.66 -12.35
CA ARG A 287 -8.07 -3.65 -13.29
C ARG A 287 -7.20 -4.64 -12.53
N TRP A 288 -7.40 -5.94 -12.78
CA TRP A 288 -6.57 -7.01 -12.25
C TRP A 288 -6.78 -8.29 -13.09
N LYS A 289 -5.86 -9.25 -13.01
CA LYS A 289 -5.99 -10.58 -13.61
C LYS A 289 -6.36 -11.63 -12.56
N PRO A 290 -7.23 -12.62 -12.87
CA PRO A 290 -7.40 -13.81 -12.04
C PRO A 290 -6.04 -14.38 -11.61
N GLY A 291 -5.84 -14.66 -10.31
CA GLY A 291 -4.56 -15.09 -9.74
C GLY A 291 -3.65 -13.98 -9.21
N ALA A 292 -3.75 -12.74 -9.71
CA ALA A 292 -2.89 -11.63 -9.26
C ALA A 292 -3.18 -11.16 -7.82
N MET A 293 -4.37 -11.50 -7.30
CA MET A 293 -4.84 -11.16 -5.96
C MET A 293 -4.78 -12.35 -4.99
N ASP A 294 -4.26 -13.50 -5.42
CA ASP A 294 -4.15 -14.67 -4.54
C ASP A 294 -2.99 -14.53 -3.53
N PHE A 295 -2.23 -13.44 -3.65
CA PHE A 295 -1.03 -13.12 -2.85
C PHE A 295 -1.06 -11.73 -2.21
N ILE A 296 -2.16 -10.98 -2.42
CA ILE A 296 -2.56 -9.91 -1.50
C ILE A 296 -3.43 -10.62 -0.49
#